data_AF-A0A4R6ULA1-F1
#
_entry.id   AF-A0A4R6ULA1-F1
#
_cell.length_a   1.000
_cell.length_b   1.000
_cell.length_c   1.000
_cell.angle_alpha   90.00
_cell.angle_beta   90.00
_cell.angle_gamma   90.00
#
_symmetry.space_group_name_H-M   'P 1'
#
loop_
_entity.id
_entity.type
_entity.pdbx_description
1 polymer ?
#
loop_
_entity_poly.entity_id
_entity_poly.type
_entity_poly.pdbx_seq_one_letter_code
_entity_poly.pdbx_strand_id
1 'polypeptide(L)'
;MTDAEKEAYVEMHFLEEAISSIESHGRYWNASISRLLTGTLARKLADAGYSVIVREVPPQWEHVFYLSKDASQKNDKVIDSIAKKRYELMESERSKSELPV
;
A
#
# COMPACT_ATOMS: atom_id res chain seq x y z
N MET A 1 -21.63 3.83 -2.94
CA MET A 1 -20.73 4.95 -2.64
C MET A 1 -20.56 5.83 -3.87
N THR A 2 -20.96 7.08 -3.74
CA THR A 2 -20.60 8.17 -4.66
C THR A 2 -19.09 8.42 -4.59
N ASP A 3 -18.56 9.19 -5.54
CA ASP A 3 -17.13 9.51 -5.53
C ASP A 3 -16.73 10.40 -4.33
N ALA A 4 -17.61 11.30 -3.89
CA ALA A 4 -17.40 12.09 -2.68
C ALA A 4 -17.31 11.22 -1.42
N GLU A 5 -18.15 10.17 -1.32
CA GLU A 5 -18.09 9.24 -0.19
C GLU A 5 -16.81 8.39 -0.21
N LYS A 6 -16.31 7.99 -1.40
CA LYS A 6 -15.02 7.30 -1.52
C LYS A 6 -13.87 8.18 -1.05
N GLU A 7 -13.87 9.44 -1.46
CA GLU A 7 -12.83 10.38 -1.06
C GLU A 7 -12.80 10.61 0.44
N ALA A 8 -13.94 10.91 1.04
CA ALA A 8 -14.04 11.11 2.49
C ALA A 8 -13.60 9.88 3.28
N TYR A 9 -14.01 8.68 2.82
CA TYR A 9 -13.62 7.42 3.46
C TYR A 9 -12.10 7.18 3.37
N VAL A 10 -11.50 7.39 2.20
CA VAL A 10 -10.06 7.21 2.00
C VAL A 10 -9.25 8.18 2.85
N GLU A 11 -9.68 9.44 2.90
CA GLU A 11 -9.04 10.50 3.67
C GLU A 11 -9.07 10.19 5.17
N MET A 12 -10.22 9.71 5.67
CA MET A 12 -10.41 9.38 7.08
C MET A 12 -9.67 8.11 7.53
N HIS A 13 -9.47 7.13 6.64
CA HIS A 13 -9.02 5.78 7.04
C HIS A 13 -7.65 5.36 6.53
N PHE A 14 -7.14 5.94 5.44
CA PHE A 14 -5.92 5.45 4.79
C PHE A 14 -4.89 6.53 4.49
N LEU A 15 -5.31 7.78 4.25
CA LEU A 15 -4.41 8.79 3.68
C LEU A 15 -3.23 9.13 4.60
N GLU A 16 -3.50 9.40 5.88
CA GLU A 16 -2.45 9.78 6.84
C GLU A 16 -1.43 8.65 7.05
N GLU A 17 -1.92 7.42 7.23
CA GLU A 17 -1.06 6.24 7.38
C GLU A 17 -0.23 5.99 6.12
N ALA A 18 -0.84 6.12 4.93
CA ALA A 18 -0.16 5.96 3.66
C ALA A 18 0.95 6.99 3.45
N ILE A 19 0.69 8.27 3.76
CA ILE A 19 1.68 9.34 3.67
C ILE A 19 2.85 9.05 4.61
N SER A 20 2.56 8.76 5.89
CA SER A 20 3.60 8.50 6.89
C SER A 20 4.49 7.30 6.51
N SER A 21 3.88 6.23 6.00
CA SER A 21 4.60 5.04 5.56
C SER A 21 5.45 5.32 4.31
N ILE A 22 4.91 6.07 3.33
CA ILE A 22 5.65 6.47 2.12
C ILE A 22 6.81 7.40 2.46
N GLU A 23 6.65 8.34 3.36
CA GLU A 23 7.74 9.23 3.81
C GLU A 23 8.86 8.43 4.50
N SER A 24 8.50 7.45 5.32
CA SER A 24 9.45 6.67 6.13
C SER A 24 10.15 5.57 5.32
N HIS A 25 9.46 4.95 4.37
CA HIS A 25 9.90 3.72 3.71
C HIS A 25 9.85 3.76 2.18
N GLY A 26 9.27 4.82 1.60
CA GLY A 26 9.00 4.93 0.16
C GLY A 26 7.82 4.08 -0.32
N ARG A 27 7.11 3.40 0.59
CA ARG A 27 6.03 2.47 0.26
C ARG A 27 5.01 2.38 1.39
N TYR A 28 3.80 1.95 1.05
CA TYR A 28 2.71 1.65 1.97
C TYR A 28 2.05 0.33 1.59
N TRP A 29 1.87 -0.56 2.57
CA TRP A 29 1.20 -1.85 2.41
C TRP A 29 -0.14 -1.85 3.10
N ASN A 30 -1.19 -2.27 2.39
CA ASN A 30 -2.52 -2.39 2.97
C ASN A 30 -3.26 -3.62 2.43
N ALA A 31 -3.55 -4.56 3.33
CA ALA A 31 -4.31 -5.78 3.03
C ALA A 31 -5.83 -5.57 3.05
N SER A 32 -6.31 -4.49 3.66
CA SER A 32 -7.74 -4.23 3.90
C SER A 32 -8.39 -3.32 2.85
N ILE A 33 -7.61 -2.51 2.14
CA ILE A 33 -8.14 -1.59 1.14
C ILE A 33 -8.67 -2.37 -0.06
N SER A 34 -9.92 -2.07 -0.44
CA SER A 34 -10.53 -2.69 -1.62
C SER A 34 -9.96 -2.11 -2.92
N ARG A 35 -9.94 -2.91 -3.99
CA ARG A 35 -9.57 -2.45 -5.35
C ARG A 35 -10.36 -1.23 -5.84
N LEU A 36 -11.57 -1.01 -5.33
CA LEU A 36 -12.40 0.15 -5.70
C LEU A 36 -11.90 1.47 -5.09
N LEU A 37 -11.11 1.41 -4.02
CA LEU A 37 -10.61 2.56 -3.28
C LEU A 37 -9.14 2.86 -3.56
N THR A 38 -8.39 1.90 -4.12
CA THR A 38 -6.96 2.07 -4.42
C THR A 38 -6.70 3.23 -5.38
N GLY A 39 -7.53 3.38 -6.42
CA GLY A 39 -7.44 4.51 -7.35
C GLY A 39 -7.72 5.85 -6.67
N THR A 40 -8.68 5.90 -5.74
CA THR A 40 -8.99 7.10 -4.96
C THR A 40 -7.84 7.47 -4.02
N LEU A 41 -7.24 6.48 -3.33
CA LEU A 41 -6.06 6.71 -2.50
C LEU A 41 -4.86 7.18 -3.32
N ALA A 42 -4.59 6.56 -4.47
CA ALA A 42 -3.51 7.00 -5.36
C ALA A 42 -3.70 8.45 -5.82
N ARG A 43 -4.93 8.88 -6.11
CA ARG A 43 -5.25 10.27 -6.44
C ARG A 43 -4.99 11.22 -5.26
N LYS A 44 -5.48 10.89 -4.07
CA LYS A 44 -5.25 11.71 -2.86
C LYS A 44 -3.77 11.82 -2.49
N LEU A 45 -3.00 10.74 -2.68
CA LEU A 45 -1.55 10.75 -2.53
C LEU A 45 -0.89 11.67 -3.56
N ALA A 46 -1.33 11.64 -4.82
CA ALA A 46 -0.84 12.55 -5.85
C ALA A 46 -1.17 14.02 -5.52
N ASP A 47 -2.37 14.31 -5.02
CA ASP A 47 -2.75 15.66 -4.55
C ASP A 47 -1.86 16.14 -3.39
N ALA A 48 -1.39 15.21 -2.55
CA ALA A 48 -0.42 15.47 -1.48
C ALA A 48 1.06 15.49 -1.96
N GLY A 49 1.32 15.38 -3.27
CA GLY A 49 2.67 15.44 -3.84
C GLY A 49 3.37 14.08 -4.04
N TYR A 50 2.68 12.97 -3.78
CA TYR A 50 3.21 11.61 -3.89
C TYR A 50 2.70 10.91 -5.15
N SER A 51 3.50 10.91 -6.22
CA SER A 51 3.22 10.05 -7.37
C SER A 51 3.58 8.61 -7.04
N VAL A 52 2.57 7.73 -7.00
CA VAL A 52 2.71 6.32 -6.63
C VAL A 52 2.24 5.38 -7.74
N ILE A 53 2.85 4.19 -7.78
CA ILE A 53 2.36 3.01 -8.47
C ILE A 53 1.66 2.13 -7.45
N VAL A 54 0.54 1.53 -7.86
CA VAL A 54 -0.20 0.56 -7.07
C VAL A 54 -0.01 -0.83 -7.67
N ARG A 55 0.36 -1.80 -6.85
CA ARG A 55 0.37 -3.23 -7.22
C ARG A 55 -0.45 -4.01 -6.21
N GLU A 56 -1.15 -5.02 -6.70
CA GLU A 56 -1.74 -6.07 -5.88
C GLU A 56 -0.83 -7.28 -5.97
N VAL A 57 -0.42 -7.84 -4.83
CA VAL A 57 0.64 -8.84 -4.79
C VAL A 57 0.22 -10.13 -4.08
N PRO A 58 0.50 -11.31 -4.68
CA PRO A 58 0.26 -12.58 -4.03
C PRO A 58 1.24 -12.78 -2.85
N PRO A 59 0.95 -13.68 -1.89
CA PRO A 59 -0.15 -14.65 -1.90
C PRO A 59 -1.43 -14.17 -1.21
N GLN A 60 -1.37 -13.11 -0.42
CA GLN A 60 -2.52 -12.56 0.32
C GLN A 60 -3.31 -11.50 -0.47
N TRP A 61 -2.87 -11.19 -1.70
CA TRP A 61 -3.45 -10.14 -2.54
C TRP A 61 -3.49 -8.78 -1.82
N GLU A 62 -2.39 -8.46 -1.11
CA GLU A 62 -2.22 -7.17 -0.47
C GLU A 62 -2.00 -6.08 -1.53
N HIS A 63 -2.44 -4.86 -1.25
CA HIS A 63 -2.12 -3.71 -2.08
C HIS A 63 -0.87 -3.02 -1.55
N VAL A 64 0.08 -2.75 -2.44
CA VAL A 64 1.27 -1.94 -2.15
C VAL A 64 1.28 -0.70 -3.03
N PHE A 65 1.50 0.44 -2.39
CA PHE A 65 1.68 1.75 -3.01
C PHE A 65 3.15 2.12 -2.85
N TYR A 66 3.84 2.48 -3.92
CA TYR A 66 5.26 2.87 -3.86
C TYR A 66 5.57 3.96 -4.87
N LEU A 67 6.56 4.79 -4.58
CA LEU A 67 6.83 5.98 -5.40
C LEU A 67 7.19 5.60 -6.84
N SER A 68 6.59 6.30 -7.80
CA SER A 68 6.80 6.07 -9.24
C SER A 68 8.25 6.24 -9.67
N LYS A 69 9.02 7.11 -8.99
CA LYS A 69 10.46 7.28 -9.23
C LYS A 69 11.28 6.02 -8.93
N ASP A 70 10.75 5.11 -8.10
CA ASP A 70 11.40 3.86 -7.73
C ASP A 70 10.94 2.70 -8.62
N ALA A 71 10.08 2.94 -9.61
CA ALA A 71 9.57 1.95 -10.54
C ALA A 71 10.71 1.29 -11.33
N SER A 72 11.01 0.04 -11.00
CA SER A 72 12.03 -0.74 -11.69
C SER A 72 11.82 -2.23 -11.43
N GLN A 73 12.27 -3.08 -12.35
CA GLN A 73 12.22 -4.53 -12.17
C GLN A 73 12.94 -5.00 -10.89
N LYS A 74 14.01 -4.30 -10.48
CA LYS A 74 14.71 -4.60 -9.23
C LYS A 74 13.80 -4.35 -8.03
N ASN A 75 13.09 -3.23 -8.04
CA ASN A 75 12.19 -2.84 -6.98
C ASN A 75 10.95 -3.74 -6.91
N ASP A 76 10.47 -4.22 -8.06
CA ASP A 76 9.37 -5.19 -8.12
C ASP A 76 9.75 -6.51 -7.46
N LYS A 77 10.98 -7.02 -7.68
CA LYS A 77 11.47 -8.21 -6.99
C LYS A 77 11.60 -8.03 -5.48
N VAL A 78 11.92 -6.82 -5.03
CA VAL A 78 11.96 -6.48 -3.60
C VAL A 78 10.55 -6.55 -3.02
N ILE A 79 9.57 -5.93 -3.68
CA ILE A 79 8.15 -6.02 -3.29
C ILE A 79 7.72 -7.49 -3.18
N ASP A 80 7.99 -8.30 -4.20
CA ASP A 80 7.57 -9.71 -4.22
C ASP A 80 8.22 -10.51 -3.07
N SER A 81 9.48 -10.21 -2.76
CA SER A 81 10.20 -10.83 -1.64
C SER A 81 9.63 -10.43 -0.27
N ILE A 82 9.22 -9.16 -0.13
CA ILE A 82 8.55 -8.65 1.07
C ILE A 82 7.18 -9.29 1.23
N ALA A 83 6.36 -9.35 0.16
CA ALA A 83 5.05 -9.99 0.17
C ALA A 83 5.13 -11.45 0.66
N LYS A 84 6.11 -12.21 0.15
CA LYS A 84 6.36 -13.58 0.59
C LYS A 84 6.69 -13.66 2.07
N LYS A 85 7.59 -12.81 2.56
CA LYS A 85 7.99 -12.79 3.97
C LYS A 85 6.84 -12.36 4.88
N ARG A 86 6.03 -11.39 4.46
CA ARG A 86 4.81 -10.99 5.17
C ARG A 86 3.85 -12.16 5.34
N TYR A 87 3.62 -12.92 4.27
CA TYR A 87 2.80 -14.13 4.31
C TYR A 87 3.34 -15.17 5.30
N GLU A 88 4.63 -15.51 5.20
CA GLU A 88 5.27 -16.47 6.12
C GLU A 88 5.12 -16.06 7.59
N LEU A 89 5.23 -14.76 7.90
CA LEU A 89 5.05 -14.23 9.24
C LEU A 89 3.59 -14.32 9.70
N MET A 90 2.63 -13.99 8.84
CA MET A 90 1.20 -14.09 9.15
C MET A 90 0.77 -15.53 9.45
N GLU A 91 1.30 -16.51 8.72
CA GLU A 91 1.01 -17.93 8.94
C GLU A 91 1.65 -18.47 10.25
N SER A 92 2.70 -17.81 10.75
CA SER A 92 3.46 -18.30 11.91
C SER A 92 2.85 -17.95 13.29
N GLU A 93 1.60 -17.47 13.34
CA GLU A 93 0.92 -16.91 14.55
C GLU A 93 1.72 -15.81 15.30
N ARG A 94 2.79 -15.30 14.70
CA ARG A 94 3.55 -14.17 15.24
C ARG A 94 2.74 -12.88 15.07
N SER A 95 2.84 -12.00 16.05
CA SER A 95 2.10 -10.74 16.08
C SER A 95 2.22 -9.97 14.76
N LYS A 96 1.07 -9.55 14.21
CA LYS A 96 0.98 -8.71 12.99
C LYS A 96 1.71 -7.36 13.12
N SER A 97 2.16 -6.98 14.32
CA SER A 97 2.84 -5.72 14.61
C SER A 97 4.25 -5.59 14.04
N GLU A 98 4.81 -6.62 13.39
CA GLU A 98 6.20 -6.63 12.88
C GLU A 98 6.31 -6.97 11.39
N LEU A 99 5.26 -6.78 10.59
CA LEU A 99 5.33 -7.09 9.17
C LEU A 99 6.25 -6.11 8.44
N PRO A 100 7.18 -6.59 7.59
CA PRO A 100 8.10 -5.73 6.86
C PRO A 100 7.37 -4.84 5.84
N VAL A 101 7.93 -3.65 5.61
CA VAL A 101 7.50 -2.63 4.63
C VAL A 101 8.50 -2.55 3.49
#